data_AF-K4ICT3-F1
#
_entry.id   AF-K4ICT3-F1
#
_cell.length_a   1.000
_cell.length_b   1.000
_cell.length_c   1.000
_cell.angle_alpha   90.00
_cell.angle_beta   90.00
_cell.angle_gamma   90.00
#
_symmetry.space_group_name_H-M   'P 1'
#
loop_
_entity.id
_entity.type
_entity.pdbx_description
1 polymer ?
#
loop_
_entity_poly.entity_id
_entity_poly.type
_entity_poly.pdbx_seq_one_letter_code
_entity_poly.pdbx_strand_id
1 'polypeptide(L)'
;MVGIISPKLFYKCKLKNMFNFHKSIIFLLFPILMVSCYENDAPLVVDENTLHHSSDLSSKLKSITSHNASFDDLIDNAFCFSLIFPYELSINNQLRVFNSAQDLSPLREDDAIEIVFPVSIVFSDYIIQEVNSTLELNELINQCDDFQSITSFNCYSIEFPLTLKDFNDVNSSFQTHHFFNNKDIFLYLENLHDSDVYEIGYPISLLNKISRETVINDNQEFIDMLDSSPSHCE
;
A
#
# COMPACT_ATOMS: atom_id res chain seq x y z
N MET A 1 78.49 57.67 -56.15
CA MET A 1 79.39 56.63 -55.62
C MET A 1 79.40 56.84 -54.11
N VAL A 2 78.90 56.00 -53.20
CA VAL A 2 78.47 54.58 -53.15
C VAL A 2 77.17 54.54 -52.30
N GLY A 3 76.22 53.58 -52.38
CA GLY A 3 76.09 52.32 -53.13
C GLY A 3 74.70 51.68 -52.90
N ILE A 4 74.60 50.33 -52.94
CA ILE A 4 73.35 49.57 -52.73
C ILE A 4 73.53 48.56 -51.60
N ILE A 5 72.61 48.50 -50.62
CA ILE A 5 72.21 47.26 -49.90
C ILE A 5 70.71 47.35 -49.52
N SER A 6 69.94 46.31 -49.83
CA SER A 6 68.62 46.04 -49.24
C SER A 6 68.69 44.87 -48.26
N PRO A 7 67.81 44.80 -47.25
CA PRO A 7 67.24 43.50 -46.91
C PRO A 7 65.74 43.55 -46.54
N LYS A 8 64.89 42.95 -47.39
CA LYS A 8 63.61 42.40 -46.95
C LYS A 8 63.88 41.07 -46.27
N LEU A 9 63.86 41.00 -44.92
CA LEU A 9 63.70 39.76 -44.14
C LEU A 9 63.75 40.09 -42.63
N PHE A 10 62.61 40.12 -41.93
CA PHE A 10 62.53 39.80 -40.48
C PHE A 10 61.08 39.74 -39.93
N TYR A 11 60.09 40.34 -40.60
CA TYR A 11 58.72 40.48 -40.07
C TYR A 11 57.76 39.28 -40.23
N LYS A 12 58.23 38.06 -40.55
CA LYS A 12 57.35 36.89 -40.78
C LYS A 12 57.33 35.82 -39.68
N CYS A 13 58.06 36.01 -38.57
CA CYS A 13 58.24 34.95 -37.55
C CYS A 13 57.48 35.15 -36.21
N LYS A 14 56.48 36.04 -36.13
CA LYS A 14 55.69 36.23 -34.88
C LYS A 14 54.17 35.98 -34.96
N LEU A 15 53.56 35.96 -36.15
CA LEU A 15 52.10 35.69 -36.26
C LEU A 15 51.73 34.20 -36.32
N LYS A 16 52.62 33.31 -36.80
CA LYS A 16 52.24 31.90 -37.04
C LYS A 16 52.02 31.10 -35.74
N ASN A 17 52.67 31.45 -34.63
CA ASN A 17 52.48 30.77 -33.35
C ASN A 17 51.21 31.22 -32.61
N MET A 18 50.81 32.50 -32.68
CA MET A 18 49.57 32.96 -32.04
C MET A 18 48.32 32.27 -32.62
N PHE A 19 48.30 32.02 -33.93
CA PHE A 19 47.13 31.43 -34.60
C PHE A 19 46.93 29.94 -34.26
N ASN A 20 48.01 29.19 -33.97
CA ASN A 20 47.92 27.82 -33.48
C ASN A 20 47.63 27.77 -31.97
N PHE A 21 48.14 28.73 -31.20
CA PHE A 21 47.87 28.80 -29.75
C PHE A 21 46.40 29.07 -29.45
N HIS A 22 45.75 29.99 -30.19
CA HIS A 22 44.30 30.19 -30.04
C HIS A 22 43.46 28.96 -30.43
N LYS A 23 43.84 28.21 -31.47
CA LYS A 23 43.15 26.95 -31.80
C LYS A 23 43.27 25.91 -30.67
N SER A 24 44.44 25.82 -30.03
CA SER A 24 44.66 24.93 -28.89
C SER A 24 43.88 25.36 -27.64
N ILE A 25 43.72 26.66 -27.39
CA ILE A 25 42.92 27.21 -26.28
C ILE A 25 41.42 27.00 -26.52
N ILE A 26 40.93 27.25 -27.73
CA ILE A 26 39.52 27.07 -28.10
C ILE A 26 39.11 25.58 -28.00
N PHE A 27 39.99 24.66 -28.40
CA PHE A 27 39.76 23.22 -28.26
C PHE A 27 39.75 22.75 -26.79
N LEU A 28 40.48 23.42 -25.90
CA LEU A 28 40.56 23.08 -24.47
C LEU A 28 39.44 23.71 -23.62
N LEU A 29 38.77 24.77 -24.11
CA LEU A 29 37.63 25.40 -23.45
C LEU A 29 36.27 24.81 -23.86
N PHE A 30 36.18 24.10 -24.99
CA PHE A 30 34.93 23.50 -25.47
C PHE A 30 34.30 22.43 -24.53
N PRO A 31 35.04 21.54 -23.83
CA PRO A 31 34.40 20.51 -23.00
C PRO A 31 33.79 21.03 -21.69
N ILE A 32 34.04 22.30 -21.31
CA ILE A 32 33.51 22.89 -20.07
C ILE A 32 32.03 23.28 -20.22
N LEU A 33 31.50 23.38 -21.45
CA LEU A 33 30.10 23.73 -21.74
C LEU A 33 29.15 22.52 -21.76
N MET A 34 29.62 21.32 -21.42
CA MET A 34 28.83 20.07 -21.42
C MET A 34 28.62 19.49 -20.01
N VAL A 35 28.80 20.30 -18.97
CA VAL A 35 28.36 19.96 -17.59
C VAL A 35 27.02 20.64 -17.33
N SER A 36 25.97 20.13 -17.99
CA SER A 36 24.60 20.39 -17.56
C SER A 36 24.25 19.38 -16.46
N CYS A 37 24.43 19.77 -15.20
CA CYS A 37 23.70 19.11 -14.13
C CYS A 37 22.22 19.43 -14.33
N TYR A 38 21.44 18.46 -14.80
CA TYR A 38 19.98 18.53 -14.73
C TYR A 38 19.58 18.17 -13.30
N GLU A 39 19.61 19.19 -12.44
CA GLU A 39 19.11 19.11 -11.07
C GLU A 39 17.60 19.32 -11.16
N ASN A 40 16.85 18.22 -11.13
CA ASN A 40 15.38 18.24 -11.27
C ASN A 40 14.72 18.63 -9.94
N ASP A 41 15.15 19.74 -9.36
CA ASP A 41 14.60 20.37 -8.16
C ASP A 41 13.34 21.18 -8.51
N ALA A 42 12.49 20.62 -9.39
CA ALA A 42 11.08 20.82 -9.19
C ALA A 42 10.77 20.14 -7.85
N PRO A 43 10.33 20.86 -6.80
CA PRO A 43 9.76 20.16 -5.67
C PRO A 43 8.66 19.28 -6.24
N LEU A 44 8.73 17.98 -5.97
CA LEU A 44 7.54 17.14 -6.10
C LEU A 44 6.49 17.85 -5.28
N VAL A 45 5.51 18.45 -5.94
CA VAL A 45 4.23 18.77 -5.33
C VAL A 45 3.59 17.41 -5.14
N VAL A 46 4.06 16.71 -4.11
CA VAL A 46 3.32 15.63 -3.48
C VAL A 46 2.08 16.35 -2.99
N ASP A 47 0.98 16.21 -3.73
CA ASP A 47 -0.32 16.59 -3.21
C ASP A 47 -0.47 15.84 -1.88
N GLU A 48 -0.93 16.54 -0.85
CA GLU A 48 -1.19 15.97 0.48
C GLU A 48 -2.13 14.76 0.40
N ASN A 49 -2.91 14.69 -0.70
CA ASN A 49 -3.83 13.60 -1.02
C ASN A 49 -3.19 12.42 -1.81
N THR A 50 -1.94 12.53 -2.28
CA THR A 50 -1.23 11.44 -2.97
C THR A 50 -0.69 10.41 -1.98
N LEU A 51 -1.05 9.15 -2.19
CA LEU A 51 -0.63 7.98 -1.42
C LEU A 51 0.20 7.04 -2.29
N HIS A 52 1.01 6.20 -1.65
CA HIS A 52 1.85 5.15 -2.26
C HIS A 52 1.88 3.93 -1.34
N HIS A 53 2.36 2.78 -1.82
CA HIS A 53 2.35 1.50 -1.08
C HIS A 53 2.83 1.62 0.39
N SER A 54 3.97 2.26 0.62
CA SER A 54 4.58 2.46 1.94
C SER A 54 4.09 3.67 2.74
N SER A 55 2.98 4.31 2.34
CA SER A 55 2.42 5.43 3.10
C SER A 55 1.70 4.96 4.37
N ASP A 56 1.64 5.83 5.39
CA ASP A 56 0.99 5.52 6.67
C ASP A 56 -0.51 5.25 6.47
N LEU A 57 -1.21 6.09 5.70
CA LEU A 57 -2.63 5.88 5.41
C LEU A 57 -2.88 4.65 4.52
N SER A 58 -1.98 4.28 3.60
CA SER A 58 -2.08 2.99 2.87
C SER A 58 -2.03 1.81 3.84
N SER A 59 -1.11 1.86 4.81
CA SER A 59 -0.94 0.82 5.82
C SER A 59 -2.16 0.69 6.73
N LYS A 60 -2.71 1.83 7.20
CA LYS A 60 -3.95 1.87 7.98
C LYS A 60 -5.15 1.40 7.17
N LEU A 61 -5.31 1.88 5.93
CA LEU A 61 -6.43 1.49 5.05
C LEU A 61 -6.38 -0.01 4.75
N LYS A 62 -5.19 -0.59 4.56
CA LYS A 62 -4.97 -2.03 4.44
C LYS A 62 -5.38 -2.78 5.73
N SER A 63 -5.07 -2.26 6.91
CA SER A 63 -5.53 -2.86 8.18
C SER A 63 -7.06 -2.79 8.35
N ILE A 64 -7.72 -1.65 8.10
CA ILE A 64 -9.20 -1.56 8.26
C ILE A 64 -9.96 -2.36 7.20
N THR A 65 -9.30 -2.69 6.07
CA THR A 65 -9.85 -3.52 4.99
C THR A 65 -9.38 -4.96 5.02
N SER A 66 -8.61 -5.39 6.02
CA SER A 66 -8.28 -6.80 6.22
C SER A 66 -9.54 -7.62 6.51
N HIS A 67 -9.45 -8.94 6.32
CA HIS A 67 -10.50 -9.84 6.77
C HIS A 67 -10.59 -9.82 8.30
N ASN A 68 -11.78 -9.51 8.84
CA ASN A 68 -12.01 -9.57 10.27
C ASN A 68 -12.29 -11.02 10.67
N ALA A 69 -11.28 -11.68 11.22
CA ALA A 69 -11.36 -13.06 11.69
C ALA A 69 -12.17 -13.23 12.99
N SER A 70 -12.19 -12.22 13.88
CA SER A 70 -12.55 -12.42 15.30
C SER A 70 -14.04 -12.61 15.61
N PHE A 71 -14.87 -13.04 14.65
CA PHE A 71 -16.32 -13.24 14.86
C PHE A 71 -16.67 -14.67 15.29
N ASP A 72 -15.77 -15.63 15.07
CA ASP A 72 -15.91 -17.04 15.44
C ASP A 72 -14.77 -17.57 16.33
N ASP A 73 -14.03 -16.69 17.01
CA ASP A 73 -13.04 -17.02 18.06
C ASP A 73 -13.56 -18.07 19.08
N LEU A 74 -14.86 -18.04 19.41
CA LEU A 74 -15.53 -19.01 20.29
C LEU A 74 -15.51 -20.45 19.75
N ILE A 75 -15.36 -20.62 18.43
CA ILE A 75 -15.50 -21.88 17.70
C ILE A 75 -14.13 -22.50 17.42
N ASP A 76 -13.17 -21.71 16.95
CA ASP A 76 -11.85 -22.19 16.53
C ASP A 76 -10.70 -21.76 17.48
N ASN A 77 -10.93 -20.82 18.39
CA ASN A 77 -9.93 -20.23 19.29
C ASN A 77 -8.80 -19.49 18.56
N ALA A 78 -9.09 -18.89 17.39
CA ALA A 78 -8.07 -18.29 16.52
C ALA A 78 -8.40 -16.84 16.08
N PHE A 79 -7.74 -15.85 16.68
CA PHE A 79 -7.96 -14.44 16.30
C PHE A 79 -7.46 -14.04 14.89
N CYS A 80 -6.68 -14.90 14.21
CA CYS A 80 -5.94 -14.56 13.00
C CYS A 80 -6.53 -15.10 11.68
N PHE A 81 -7.51 -16.01 11.77
CA PHE A 81 -8.31 -16.54 10.65
C PHE A 81 -9.72 -16.87 11.15
N SER A 82 -10.69 -17.02 10.25
CA SER A 82 -12.04 -17.53 10.60
C SER A 82 -12.39 -18.74 9.76
N LEU A 83 -13.39 -19.52 10.19
CA LEU A 83 -13.97 -20.58 9.36
C LEU A 83 -14.82 -19.99 8.21
N ILE A 84 -14.78 -20.64 7.04
CA ILE A 84 -15.59 -20.27 5.87
C ILE A 84 -16.91 -21.04 5.91
N PHE A 85 -18.03 -20.32 5.92
CA PHE A 85 -19.37 -20.91 5.83
C PHE A 85 -19.64 -21.54 4.45
N PRO A 86 -20.42 -22.64 4.39
CA PRO A 86 -21.00 -23.37 5.50
C PRO A 86 -20.04 -24.43 6.09
N TYR A 87 -20.15 -24.67 7.39
CA TYR A 87 -19.44 -25.75 8.10
C TYR A 87 -20.37 -26.45 9.11
N GLU A 88 -19.95 -27.63 9.60
CA GLU A 88 -20.70 -28.40 10.60
C GLU A 88 -19.97 -28.42 11.94
N LEU A 89 -20.72 -28.24 13.03
CA LEU A 89 -20.25 -28.37 14.41
C LEU A 89 -21.05 -29.46 15.13
N SER A 90 -20.38 -30.18 16.02
CA SER A 90 -21.00 -30.96 17.10
C SER A 90 -21.16 -30.02 18.31
N ILE A 91 -22.40 -29.63 18.62
CA ILE A 91 -22.74 -28.80 19.77
C ILE A 91 -23.45 -29.68 20.80
N ASN A 92 -22.85 -29.87 21.99
CA ASN A 92 -23.39 -30.74 23.04
C ASN A 92 -23.78 -32.14 22.52
N ASN A 93 -22.90 -32.71 21.69
CA ASN A 93 -23.06 -33.98 20.97
C ASN A 93 -24.20 -34.02 19.92
N GLN A 94 -24.64 -32.86 19.40
CA GLN A 94 -25.60 -32.77 18.29
C GLN A 94 -24.96 -32.07 17.08
N LEU A 95 -24.97 -32.75 15.93
CA LEU A 95 -24.47 -32.20 14.67
C LEU A 95 -25.42 -31.12 14.13
N ARG A 96 -24.85 -29.98 13.73
CA ARG A 96 -25.57 -28.86 13.11
C ARG A 96 -24.70 -28.14 12.09
N VAL A 97 -25.28 -27.86 10.92
CA VAL A 97 -24.68 -27.00 9.88
C VAL A 97 -24.96 -25.53 10.18
N PHE A 98 -23.93 -24.71 10.07
CA PHE A 98 -23.96 -23.25 10.20
C PHE A 98 -23.68 -22.65 8.82
N ASN A 99 -24.48 -21.67 8.39
CA ASN A 99 -24.42 -21.10 7.03
C ASN A 99 -24.03 -19.62 7.03
N SER A 100 -23.96 -18.99 8.21
CA SER A 100 -23.73 -17.57 8.38
C SER A 100 -23.26 -17.23 9.80
N ALA A 101 -22.60 -16.09 9.99
CA ALA A 101 -22.23 -15.59 11.32
C ALA A 101 -23.45 -15.38 12.24
N GLN A 102 -24.64 -15.13 11.68
CA GLN A 102 -25.87 -15.00 12.46
C GLN A 102 -26.27 -16.33 13.13
N ASP A 103 -25.93 -17.49 12.54
CA ASP A 103 -26.21 -18.80 13.11
C ASP A 103 -25.39 -19.08 14.39
N LEU A 104 -24.27 -18.37 14.59
CA LEU A 104 -23.40 -18.49 15.77
C LEU A 104 -23.94 -17.75 17.00
N SER A 105 -24.79 -16.73 16.80
CA SER A 105 -25.34 -15.89 17.88
C SER A 105 -26.02 -16.61 19.07
N PRO A 106 -26.55 -17.85 18.97
CA PRO A 106 -27.08 -18.57 20.12
C PRO A 106 -26.02 -19.24 21.02
N LEU A 107 -24.82 -19.49 20.48
CA LEU A 107 -23.76 -20.30 21.11
C LEU A 107 -23.15 -19.60 22.34
N ARG A 108 -22.56 -20.40 23.24
CA ARG A 108 -22.02 -19.95 24.53
C ARG A 108 -20.67 -20.58 24.86
N GLU A 109 -19.91 -19.90 25.72
CA GLU A 109 -18.66 -20.37 26.33
C GLU A 109 -18.80 -21.71 27.08
N ASP A 110 -20.01 -22.07 27.54
CA ASP A 110 -20.30 -23.31 28.25
C ASP A 110 -20.83 -24.45 27.35
N ASP A 111 -21.01 -24.21 26.04
CA ASP A 111 -21.32 -25.27 25.08
C ASP A 111 -20.10 -26.16 24.81
N ALA A 112 -20.31 -27.47 24.72
CA ALA A 112 -19.28 -28.38 24.20
C ALA A 112 -19.29 -28.31 22.66
N ILE A 113 -18.35 -27.54 22.09
CA ILE A 113 -18.21 -27.29 20.65
C ILE A 113 -17.06 -28.14 20.09
N GLU A 114 -17.33 -28.93 19.04
CA GLU A 114 -16.30 -29.64 18.26
C GLU A 114 -16.51 -29.37 16.75
N ILE A 115 -15.45 -28.98 16.05
CA ILE A 115 -15.47 -28.76 14.58
C ILE A 115 -15.48 -30.10 13.85
N VAL A 116 -16.37 -30.25 12.86
CA VAL A 116 -16.39 -31.42 11.97
C VAL A 116 -15.55 -31.13 10.73
N PHE A 117 -14.45 -31.85 10.57
CA PHE A 117 -13.51 -31.71 9.47
C PHE A 117 -13.93 -32.52 8.22
N PRO A 118 -13.53 -32.09 7.00
CA PRO A 118 -12.72 -30.91 6.70
C PRO A 118 -13.50 -29.60 6.75
N VAL A 119 -12.79 -28.51 7.02
CA VAL A 119 -13.28 -27.13 6.92
C VAL A 119 -12.35 -26.30 6.04
N SER A 120 -12.79 -25.13 5.59
CA SER A 120 -11.89 -24.13 5.01
C SER A 120 -11.80 -22.93 5.95
N ILE A 121 -10.62 -22.32 6.04
CA ILE A 121 -10.37 -21.10 6.80
C ILE A 121 -9.99 -19.95 5.86
N VAL A 122 -10.15 -18.72 6.33
CA VAL A 122 -9.68 -17.51 5.66
C VAL A 122 -8.88 -16.63 6.62
N PHE A 123 -7.64 -16.32 6.26
CA PHE A 123 -6.74 -15.46 7.03
C PHE A 123 -7.07 -13.97 6.85
N SER A 124 -6.49 -13.12 7.70
CA SER A 124 -6.62 -11.65 7.63
C SER A 124 -6.26 -11.03 6.27
N ASP A 125 -5.39 -11.67 5.49
CA ASP A 125 -4.97 -11.27 4.14
C ASP A 125 -5.83 -11.85 2.99
N TYR A 126 -6.96 -12.49 3.34
CA TYR A 126 -7.86 -13.22 2.44
C TYR A 126 -7.29 -14.48 1.75
N ILE A 127 -6.12 -14.99 2.19
CA ILE A 127 -5.66 -16.33 1.80
C ILE A 127 -6.64 -17.37 2.38
N ILE A 128 -6.94 -18.41 1.59
CA ILE A 128 -7.83 -19.51 1.95
C ILE A 128 -7.03 -20.80 2.05
N GLN A 129 -7.23 -21.57 3.12
CA GLN A 129 -6.65 -22.89 3.32
C GLN A 129 -7.74 -23.90 3.71
N GLU A 130 -7.64 -25.13 3.19
CA GLU A 130 -8.42 -26.27 3.67
C GLU A 130 -7.71 -26.90 4.87
N VAL A 131 -8.46 -27.18 5.94
CA VAL A 131 -7.97 -27.81 7.17
C VAL A 131 -8.69 -29.14 7.35
N ASN A 132 -7.92 -30.21 7.49
CA ASN A 132 -8.39 -31.58 7.44
C ASN A 132 -8.46 -32.27 8.82
N SER A 133 -7.95 -31.64 9.89
CA SER A 133 -8.01 -32.20 11.24
C SER A 133 -7.79 -31.16 12.34
N THR A 134 -8.18 -31.50 13.58
CA THR A 134 -7.88 -30.73 14.78
C THR A 134 -6.37 -30.50 14.99
N LEU A 135 -5.53 -31.43 14.54
CA LEU A 135 -4.07 -31.29 14.66
C LEU A 135 -3.55 -30.18 13.75
N GLU A 136 -4.00 -30.16 12.49
CA GLU A 136 -3.66 -29.11 11.53
C GLU A 136 -4.21 -27.74 11.97
N LEU A 137 -5.46 -27.70 12.48
CA LEU A 137 -6.03 -26.47 13.04
C LEU A 137 -5.16 -25.94 14.20
N ASN A 138 -4.77 -26.80 15.13
CA ASN A 138 -3.90 -26.41 16.25
C ASN A 138 -2.51 -25.94 15.78
N GLU A 139 -1.94 -26.52 14.73
CA GLU A 139 -0.68 -26.04 14.15
C GLU A 139 -0.81 -24.61 13.60
N LEU A 140 -1.97 -24.24 13.06
CA LEU A 140 -2.28 -22.89 12.56
C LEU A 140 -2.58 -21.90 13.70
N ILE A 141 -3.34 -22.32 14.73
CA ILE A 141 -3.58 -21.50 15.95
C ILE A 141 -2.25 -21.08 16.60
N ASN A 142 -1.29 -22.02 16.71
CA ASN A 142 0.03 -21.73 17.27
C ASN A 142 0.88 -20.77 16.41
N GLN A 143 0.48 -20.49 15.17
CA GLN A 143 1.12 -19.50 14.30
C GLN A 143 0.46 -18.12 14.38
N CYS A 144 -0.71 -17.96 15.03
CA CYS A 144 -1.42 -16.67 15.07
C CYS A 144 -0.58 -15.53 15.69
N ASP A 145 0.34 -15.83 16.62
CA ASP A 145 1.27 -14.83 17.18
C ASP A 145 2.17 -14.17 16.11
N ASP A 146 2.47 -14.86 15.00
CA ASP A 146 3.25 -14.31 13.88
C ASP A 146 2.41 -13.37 12.97
N PHE A 147 1.06 -13.45 13.02
CA PHE A 147 0.14 -12.64 12.20
C PHE A 147 -0.29 -11.32 12.85
N GLN A 148 0.23 -11.00 14.04
CA GLN A 148 -0.21 -9.89 14.90
C GLN A 148 -0.03 -8.48 14.30
N SER A 149 0.61 -8.34 13.12
CA SER A 149 0.89 -7.04 12.47
C SER A 149 -0.29 -6.41 11.73
N ILE A 150 -1.33 -7.18 11.37
CA ILE A 150 -2.49 -6.68 10.59
C ILE A 150 -3.68 -6.37 11.52
N THR A 151 -3.76 -7.03 12.67
CA THR A 151 -4.90 -7.06 13.59
C THR A 151 -4.84 -5.95 14.66
N SER A 152 -5.30 -4.73 14.36
CA SER A 152 -5.58 -3.70 15.41
C SER A 152 -6.57 -2.57 15.06
N PHE A 153 -6.96 -2.36 13.80
CA PHE A 153 -7.80 -1.20 13.42
C PHE A 153 -9.16 -1.61 12.84
N ASN A 154 -10.06 -2.19 13.65
CA ASN A 154 -11.42 -2.57 13.23
C ASN A 154 -12.54 -1.74 13.89
N CYS A 155 -12.23 -0.55 14.44
CA CYS A 155 -13.22 0.32 15.08
C CYS A 155 -14.20 0.98 14.10
N TYR A 156 -13.80 1.08 12.83
CA TYR A 156 -14.53 1.73 11.76
C TYR A 156 -14.63 0.79 10.54
N SER A 157 -15.79 0.82 9.91
CA SER A 157 -16.05 0.19 8.62
C SER A 157 -16.22 1.27 7.56
N ILE A 158 -15.73 1.02 6.35
CA ILE A 158 -15.94 1.92 5.21
C ILE A 158 -17.38 1.78 4.72
N GLU A 159 -18.08 2.89 4.50
CA GLU A 159 -19.34 2.88 3.77
C GLU A 159 -19.06 2.87 2.26
N PHE A 160 -19.57 1.84 1.58
CA PHE A 160 -19.23 1.57 0.19
C PHE A 160 -20.14 2.33 -0.80
N PRO A 161 -19.62 2.76 -1.97
CA PRO A 161 -18.31 2.40 -2.53
C PRO A 161 -17.16 3.34 -2.12
N LEU A 162 -15.96 2.77 -1.91
CA LEU A 162 -14.73 3.56 -1.87
C LEU A 162 -14.26 3.85 -3.29
N THR A 163 -13.90 5.10 -3.58
CA THR A 163 -13.30 5.47 -4.87
C THR A 163 -11.81 5.72 -4.68
N LEU A 164 -10.97 5.10 -5.51
CA LEU A 164 -9.54 5.40 -5.61
C LEU A 164 -9.20 5.85 -7.04
N LYS A 165 -8.17 6.68 -7.20
CA LYS A 165 -7.65 7.10 -8.51
C LYS A 165 -6.17 6.85 -8.59
N ASP A 166 -5.73 5.97 -9.48
CA ASP A 166 -4.33 5.66 -9.75
C ASP A 166 -3.79 6.47 -10.93
N PHE A 167 -2.53 6.90 -10.86
CA PHE A 167 -1.87 7.56 -11.98
C PHE A 167 -1.20 6.53 -12.90
N ASN A 168 -1.60 6.52 -14.17
CA ASN A 168 -1.03 5.62 -15.16
C ASN A 168 0.06 6.33 -15.99
N ASP A 169 1.32 6.05 -15.67
CA ASP A 169 2.49 6.64 -16.34
C ASP A 169 2.49 6.45 -17.87
N VAL A 170 1.95 5.33 -18.37
CA VAL A 170 1.99 4.96 -19.80
C VAL A 170 1.14 5.89 -20.66
N ASN A 171 0.03 6.38 -20.12
CA ASN A 171 -0.88 7.30 -20.80
C ASN A 171 -0.98 8.70 -20.16
N SER A 172 -0.26 8.91 -19.05
CA SER A 172 -0.25 10.15 -18.25
C SER A 172 -1.64 10.62 -17.85
N SER A 173 -2.51 9.68 -17.44
CA SER A 173 -3.88 9.97 -17.00
C SER A 173 -4.23 9.24 -15.71
N PHE A 174 -5.15 9.82 -14.94
CA PHE A 174 -5.74 9.15 -13.79
C PHE A 174 -6.83 8.18 -14.26
N GLN A 175 -6.70 6.93 -13.86
CA GLN A 175 -7.79 5.96 -13.91
C GLN A 175 -8.61 6.07 -12.61
N THR A 176 -9.86 5.60 -12.60
CA THR A 176 -10.74 5.69 -11.43
C THR A 176 -11.37 4.33 -11.16
N HIS A 177 -11.20 3.87 -9.93
CA HIS A 177 -11.65 2.58 -9.44
C HIS A 177 -12.73 2.78 -8.38
N HIS A 178 -13.79 1.98 -8.45
CA HIS A 178 -14.82 1.91 -7.42
C HIS A 178 -14.81 0.52 -6.80
N PHE A 179 -14.57 0.47 -5.49
CA PHE A 179 -14.53 -0.75 -4.70
C PHE A 179 -15.83 -0.88 -3.90
N PHE A 180 -16.33 -2.10 -3.75
CA PHE A 180 -17.64 -2.38 -3.13
C PHE A 180 -17.57 -3.29 -1.90
N ASN A 181 -16.36 -3.70 -1.50
CA ASN A 181 -16.10 -4.50 -0.31
C ASN A 181 -14.63 -4.32 0.14
N ASN A 182 -14.34 -4.73 1.38
CA ASN A 182 -13.00 -4.66 1.98
C ASN A 182 -11.95 -5.45 1.18
N LYS A 183 -12.28 -6.67 0.74
CA LYS A 183 -11.35 -7.57 0.05
C LYS A 183 -10.74 -6.96 -1.20
N ASP A 184 -11.56 -6.33 -2.03
CA ASP A 184 -11.07 -5.76 -3.29
C ASP A 184 -10.15 -4.54 -3.03
N ILE A 185 -10.37 -3.77 -1.95
CA ILE A 185 -9.45 -2.70 -1.52
C ILE A 185 -8.14 -3.29 -0.99
N PHE A 186 -8.22 -4.26 -0.07
CA PHE A 186 -7.05 -4.90 0.52
C PHE A 186 -6.13 -5.47 -0.56
N LEU A 187 -6.70 -6.23 -1.50
CA LEU A 187 -5.96 -6.81 -2.62
C LEU A 187 -5.44 -5.76 -3.59
N TYR A 188 -6.13 -4.63 -3.79
CA TYR A 188 -5.58 -3.51 -4.55
C TYR A 188 -4.31 -2.95 -3.88
N LEU A 189 -4.37 -2.68 -2.56
CA LEU A 189 -3.24 -2.14 -1.80
C LEU A 189 -2.06 -3.10 -1.67
N GLU A 190 -2.32 -4.40 -1.54
CA GLU A 190 -1.30 -5.47 -1.53
C GLU A 190 -0.52 -5.56 -2.87
N ASN A 191 -1.17 -5.23 -3.98
CA ASN A 191 -0.59 -5.36 -5.32
C ASN A 191 0.01 -4.06 -5.87
N LEU A 192 0.05 -2.96 -5.09
CA LEU A 192 0.72 -1.72 -5.47
C LEU A 192 2.24 -1.95 -5.58
N HIS A 193 2.85 -1.53 -6.70
CA HIS A 193 4.30 -1.46 -6.82
C HIS A 193 4.85 -0.23 -6.08
N ASP A 194 6.16 -0.24 -5.77
CA ASP A 194 6.84 0.87 -5.07
C ASP A 194 6.76 2.22 -5.82
N SER A 195 6.52 2.19 -7.13
CA SER A 195 6.31 3.37 -7.99
C SER A 195 4.86 3.85 -8.07
N ASP A 196 3.90 3.02 -7.65
CA ASP A 196 2.48 3.28 -7.91
C ASP A 196 1.96 4.30 -6.90
N VAL A 197 1.25 5.30 -7.43
CA VAL A 197 0.63 6.36 -6.65
C VAL A 197 -0.88 6.41 -6.90
N TYR A 198 -1.63 6.69 -5.84
CA TYR A 198 -3.08 6.81 -5.89
C TYR A 198 -3.62 7.91 -4.98
N GLU A 199 -4.82 8.40 -5.28
CA GLU A 199 -5.59 9.32 -4.45
C GLU A 199 -6.87 8.65 -3.97
N ILE A 200 -7.36 9.04 -2.80
CA ILE A 200 -8.72 8.70 -2.36
C ILE A 200 -9.71 9.71 -2.97
N GLY A 201 -10.81 9.20 -3.53
CA GLY A 201 -11.91 9.99 -4.07
C GLY A 201 -12.82 10.53 -2.97
N TYR A 202 -12.34 11.54 -2.24
CA TYR A 202 -13.10 12.21 -1.17
C TYR A 202 -14.33 12.99 -1.67
N PRO A 203 -15.34 13.22 -0.80
CA PRO A 203 -15.43 12.72 0.58
C PRO A 203 -15.76 11.22 0.66
N ILE A 204 -15.37 10.59 1.76
CA ILE A 204 -15.74 9.20 2.10
C ILE A 204 -16.51 9.17 3.42
N SER A 205 -17.27 8.10 3.66
CA SER A 205 -18.00 7.90 4.91
C SER A 205 -17.48 6.68 5.66
N LEU A 206 -17.29 6.84 6.97
CA LEU A 206 -16.91 5.78 7.90
C LEU A 206 -18.03 5.53 8.91
N LEU A 207 -18.34 4.26 9.16
CA LEU A 207 -19.32 3.81 10.15
C LEU A 207 -18.59 3.24 11.37
N ASN A 208 -18.90 3.73 12.56
CA ASN A 208 -18.45 3.06 13.80
C ASN A 208 -19.33 1.86 14.16
N LYS A 209 -18.96 1.12 15.22
CA LYS A 209 -19.69 -0.05 15.73
C LYS A 209 -21.20 0.15 15.99
N ILE A 210 -21.66 1.37 16.22
CA ILE A 210 -23.09 1.69 16.43
C ILE A 210 -23.75 2.35 15.20
N SER A 211 -23.17 2.13 14.01
CA SER A 211 -23.65 2.62 12.72
C SER A 211 -23.83 4.14 12.66
N ARG A 212 -23.04 4.91 13.43
CA ARG A 212 -22.93 6.36 13.21
C ARG A 212 -21.91 6.63 12.12
N GLU A 213 -22.38 7.32 11.09
CA GLU A 213 -21.58 7.84 9.99
C GLU A 213 -20.73 9.03 10.46
N THR A 214 -19.48 9.09 9.99
CA THR A 214 -18.65 10.30 9.97
C THR A 214 -18.08 10.47 8.58
N VAL A 215 -18.23 11.68 8.03
CA VAL A 215 -17.68 12.06 6.72
C VAL A 215 -16.24 12.50 6.89
N ILE A 216 -15.36 12.01 6.02
CA ILE A 216 -13.93 12.33 5.95
C ILE A 216 -13.66 13.00 4.61
N ASN A 217 -12.89 14.10 4.61
CA ASN A 217 -12.74 15.01 3.47
C ASN A 217 -11.33 15.02 2.86
N ASP A 218 -10.31 14.56 3.59
CA ASP A 218 -8.91 14.51 3.16
C ASP A 218 -8.12 13.42 3.92
N ASN A 219 -6.86 13.21 3.51
CA ASN A 219 -5.97 12.21 4.12
C ASN A 219 -5.68 12.45 5.60
N GLN A 220 -5.56 13.72 6.04
CA GLN A 220 -5.22 14.03 7.43
C GLN A 220 -6.40 13.76 8.36
N GLU A 221 -7.63 14.12 7.95
CA GLU A 221 -8.84 13.79 8.70
C GLU A 221 -9.04 12.25 8.81
N PHE A 222 -8.64 11.48 7.79
CA PHE A 222 -8.67 10.02 7.84
C PHE A 222 -7.63 9.46 8.84
N ILE A 223 -6.38 9.94 8.78
CA ILE A 223 -5.32 9.54 9.72
C ILE A 223 -5.72 9.88 11.15
N ASP A 224 -6.15 11.12 11.40
CA ASP A 224 -6.57 11.60 12.72
C ASP A 224 -7.75 10.78 13.28
N MET A 225 -8.73 10.43 12.44
CA MET A 225 -9.84 9.56 12.83
C MET A 225 -9.33 8.20 13.29
N LEU A 226 -8.48 7.54 12.49
CA LEU A 226 -7.96 6.21 12.80
C LEU A 226 -7.03 6.20 14.02
N ASP A 227 -6.19 7.23 14.19
CA ASP A 227 -5.28 7.37 15.34
C ASP A 227 -5.99 7.81 16.64
N SER A 228 -7.16 8.46 16.53
CA SER A 228 -8.01 8.77 17.69
C SER A 228 -8.72 7.56 18.29
N SER A 229 -8.69 6.41 17.58
CA SER A 229 -9.30 5.15 18.02
C SER A 229 -8.62 4.64 19.30
N PRO A 230 -9.38 4.32 20.38
CA PRO A 230 -8.81 3.54 21.47
C PRO A 230 -8.39 2.15 20.95
N SER A 231 -7.32 1.58 21.52
CA SER A 231 -6.79 0.24 21.14
C SER A 231 -7.78 -0.90 21.31
N HIS A 232 -8.88 -0.65 22.03
CA HIS A 232 -10.05 -1.50 22.10
C HIS A 232 -11.24 -0.61 21.75
N CYS A 233 -11.93 -0.94 20.65
CA CYS A 233 -13.06 -0.17 20.16
C CYS A 233 -14.28 -0.35 21.10
N GLU A 234 -14.42 0.55 22.08
CA GLU A 234 -15.54 0.60 23.04
C GLU A 234 -16.91 0.87 22.37
#